data_AF-A0AAE4R9K8-F1
#
_entry.id   AF-A0AAE4R9K8-F1
#
_cell.length_a   1.000
_cell.length_b   1.000
_cell.length_c   1.000
_cell.angle_alpha   90.00
_cell.angle_beta   90.00
_cell.angle_gamma   90.00
#
_symmetry.space_group_name_H-M   'P 1'
#
loop_
_entity.id
_entity.type
_entity.pdbx_description
1 polymer ?
#
loop_
_entity_poly.entity_id
_entity_poly.type
_entity_poly.pdbx_seq_one_letter_code
_entity_poly.pdbx_strand_id
1 'polypeptide(L)'
;MTGLVKALEATVEWCRYSELLDDLSPEGARSLRDVRRELAPMLEHSAIGEHAQDGMLNRFAYRRDRVSDVVASLPEDARNLSNAFEELDELIELVSLRVLGQLVAYGGPRLLQTVDEVERAGRFVSFQSDHLISTSSLIAIDHPLVPDVAVVTEMGWYFRETGESVVSCKAKLLPNSKLLTNWVPD
;
A
#
# COMPACT_ATOMS: atom_id res chain seq x y z
N MET A 1 -5.93 -7.45 -8.50
CA MET A 1 -6.62 -6.30 -7.85
C MET A 1 -7.60 -6.72 -6.76
N THR A 2 -8.37 -7.80 -6.91
CA THR A 2 -9.37 -8.24 -5.91
C THR A 2 -8.80 -8.67 -4.57
N GLY A 3 -7.58 -9.24 -4.51
CA GLY A 3 -7.01 -9.64 -3.21
C GLY A 3 -6.37 -8.49 -2.41
N LEU A 4 -6.00 -7.37 -3.05
CA LEU A 4 -5.60 -6.15 -2.31
C LEU A 4 -6.79 -5.53 -1.59
N VAL A 5 -7.92 -5.41 -2.29
CA VAL A 5 -9.16 -4.89 -1.72
C VAL A 5 -9.58 -5.76 -0.53
N LYS A 6 -9.58 -7.09 -0.67
CA LYS A 6 -9.87 -8.01 0.44
C LYS A 6 -8.91 -7.88 1.63
N ALA A 7 -7.63 -7.61 1.37
CA ALA A 7 -6.65 -7.41 2.44
C ALA A 7 -6.88 -6.08 3.17
N LEU A 8 -7.27 -5.03 2.46
CA LEU A 8 -7.67 -3.73 3.03
C LEU A 8 -8.96 -3.85 3.84
N GLU A 9 -9.95 -4.58 3.33
CA GLU A 9 -11.23 -4.83 4.04
C GLU A 9 -11.05 -5.54 5.39
N ALA A 10 -9.94 -6.25 5.57
CA ALA A 10 -9.62 -6.98 6.79
C ALA A 10 -8.78 -6.17 7.80
N THR A 11 -8.44 -4.91 7.51
CA THR A 11 -7.66 -4.08 8.45
C THR A 11 -8.54 -3.45 9.52
N VAL A 12 -7.94 -3.12 10.65
CA VAL A 12 -8.66 -2.52 11.80
C VAL A 12 -9.25 -1.16 11.41
N GLU A 13 -8.53 -0.40 10.57
CA GLU A 13 -8.95 0.91 10.06
C GLU A 13 -10.22 0.77 9.20
N TRP A 14 -10.26 -0.23 8.29
CA TRP A 14 -11.44 -0.47 7.46
C TRP A 14 -12.63 -0.95 8.29
N CYS A 15 -12.43 -1.89 9.21
CA CYS A 15 -13.50 -2.36 10.11
C CYS A 15 -14.06 -1.21 10.95
N ARG A 16 -13.19 -0.39 11.57
CA ARG A 16 -13.59 0.76 12.38
C ARG A 16 -14.38 1.79 11.57
N TYR A 17 -13.92 2.11 10.36
CA TYR A 17 -14.66 3.01 9.47
C TYR A 17 -16.03 2.45 9.10
N SER A 18 -16.11 1.15 8.77
CA SER A 18 -17.39 0.49 8.43
C SER A 18 -18.37 0.51 9.60
N GLU A 19 -17.91 0.20 10.82
CA GLU A 19 -18.75 0.23 12.03
C GLU A 19 -19.30 1.64 12.28
N LEU A 20 -18.45 2.66 12.20
CA LEU A 20 -18.87 4.05 12.38
C LEU A 20 -19.82 4.54 11.28
N LEU A 21 -19.69 4.01 10.06
CA LEU A 21 -20.57 4.33 8.96
C LEU A 21 -21.96 3.73 9.18
N ASP A 22 -22.02 2.49 9.68
CA ASP A 22 -23.27 1.81 10.01
C ASP A 22 -23.98 2.44 11.22
N ASP A 23 -23.21 2.95 12.19
CA ASP A 23 -23.71 3.63 13.39
C ASP A 23 -24.01 5.12 13.17
N LEU A 24 -23.73 5.68 11.99
CA LEU A 24 -23.91 7.10 11.71
C LEU A 24 -25.38 7.51 11.81
N SER A 25 -25.68 8.46 12.70
CA SER A 25 -27.05 8.94 12.85
C SER A 25 -27.51 9.75 11.63
N PRO A 26 -28.83 9.84 11.37
CA PRO A 26 -29.37 10.73 10.33
C PRO A 26 -29.02 12.21 10.53
N GLU A 27 -28.74 12.63 11.78
CA GLU A 27 -28.28 13.97 12.10
C GLU A 27 -26.81 14.15 11.71
N GLY A 28 -25.92 13.25 12.12
CA GLY A 28 -24.52 13.23 11.71
C GLY A 28 -24.37 13.20 10.18
N ALA A 29 -25.17 12.38 9.49
CA ALA A 29 -25.21 12.32 8.03
C ALA A 29 -25.71 13.61 7.36
N ARG A 30 -26.54 14.42 8.03
CA ARG A 30 -26.92 15.76 7.56
C ARG A 30 -25.79 16.76 7.80
N SER A 31 -25.21 16.77 8.99
CA SER A 31 -24.07 17.64 9.33
C SER A 31 -22.89 17.45 8.37
N LEU A 32 -22.53 16.21 8.02
CA LEU A 32 -21.48 15.94 7.02
C LEU A 32 -21.81 16.52 5.63
N ARG A 33 -23.08 16.42 5.20
CA ARG A 33 -23.52 16.98 3.92
C ARG A 33 -23.52 18.51 3.91
N ASP A 34 -23.92 19.12 5.02
CA ASP A 34 -23.97 20.56 5.16
C ASP A 34 -22.55 21.15 5.23
N VAL A 35 -21.66 20.53 6.02
CA VAL A 35 -20.22 20.85 6.04
C VAL A 35 -19.59 20.71 4.66
N ARG A 36 -19.86 19.63 3.92
CA ARG A 36 -19.35 19.48 2.55
C ARG A 36 -19.82 20.62 1.65
N ARG A 37 -21.06 21.07 1.79
CA ARG A 37 -21.61 22.17 1.00
C ARG A 37 -20.97 23.51 1.36
N GLU A 38 -20.64 23.72 2.62
CA GLU A 38 -19.93 24.91 3.12
C GLU A 38 -18.47 24.94 2.67
N LEU A 39 -17.75 23.81 2.77
CA LEU A 39 -16.34 23.71 2.42
C LEU A 39 -16.09 23.75 0.91
N ALA A 40 -16.98 23.19 0.10
CA ALA A 40 -16.80 23.11 -1.36
C ALA A 40 -16.42 24.45 -2.04
N PRO A 41 -17.14 25.57 -1.81
CA PRO A 41 -16.77 26.86 -2.38
C PRO A 41 -15.49 27.45 -1.75
N MET A 42 -15.22 27.20 -0.46
CA MET A 42 -14.02 27.70 0.22
C MET A 42 -12.73 27.04 -0.25
N LEU A 43 -12.83 25.79 -0.69
CA LEU A 43 -11.70 24.99 -1.17
C LEU A 43 -11.54 25.04 -2.70
N GLU A 44 -12.37 25.81 -3.40
CA GLU A 44 -12.24 26.03 -4.84
C GLU A 44 -10.94 26.79 -5.17
N HIS A 45 -10.35 26.49 -6.33
CA HIS A 45 -9.00 26.95 -6.67
C HIS A 45 -8.87 28.48 -6.73
N SER A 46 -9.95 29.18 -7.10
CA SER A 46 -10.06 30.64 -7.10
C SER A 46 -10.06 31.23 -5.69
N ALA A 47 -10.88 30.70 -4.77
CA ALA A 47 -10.98 31.16 -3.38
C ALA A 47 -9.69 30.94 -2.60
N ILE A 48 -8.97 29.85 -2.87
CA ILE A 48 -7.67 29.58 -2.26
C ILE A 48 -6.60 30.54 -2.76
N GLY A 49 -6.66 30.96 -4.02
CA GLY A 49 -5.74 31.97 -4.57
C GLY A 49 -5.89 33.33 -3.88
N GLU A 50 -7.09 33.68 -3.41
CA GLU A 50 -7.37 34.91 -2.67
C GLU A 50 -6.84 34.86 -1.22
N HIS A 51 -6.84 33.69 -0.59
CA HIS A 51 -6.41 33.51 0.81
C HIS A 51 -4.96 33.04 1.00
N ALA A 52 -4.37 32.38 0.01
CA ALA A 52 -3.01 31.84 0.05
C ALA A 52 -2.30 32.12 -1.29
N GLN A 53 -1.81 33.36 -1.42
CA GLN A 53 -1.19 33.87 -2.64
C GLN A 53 0.15 33.19 -2.98
N ASP A 54 0.89 32.70 -1.98
CA ASP A 54 2.26 32.18 -2.17
C ASP A 54 2.36 30.66 -2.13
N GLY A 55 2.47 30.02 -3.30
CA GLY A 55 3.01 28.64 -3.42
C GLY A 55 2.08 27.49 -3.00
N MET A 56 2.34 26.31 -3.59
CA MET A 56 1.54 25.10 -3.39
C MET A 56 1.46 24.64 -1.93
N LEU A 57 2.53 24.84 -1.14
CA LEU A 57 2.58 24.44 0.27
C LEU A 57 1.63 25.25 1.14
N ASN A 58 1.54 26.58 0.96
CA ASN A 58 0.62 27.40 1.75
C ASN A 58 -0.84 27.12 1.37
N ARG A 59 -1.11 26.86 0.09
CA ARG A 59 -2.44 26.42 -0.37
C ARG A 59 -2.83 25.07 0.23
N PHE A 60 -1.88 24.15 0.36
CA PHE A 60 -2.12 22.85 1.02
C PHE A 60 -2.39 23.03 2.52
N ALA A 61 -1.56 23.81 3.22
CA ALA A 61 -1.76 24.12 4.64
C ALA A 61 -3.12 24.78 4.90
N TYR A 62 -3.50 25.76 4.08
CA TYR A 62 -4.82 26.41 4.17
C TYR A 62 -5.97 25.40 4.04
N ARG A 63 -5.92 24.49 3.06
CA ARG A 63 -6.96 23.46 2.88
C ARG A 63 -7.05 22.56 4.12
N ARG A 64 -5.91 22.08 4.60
CA ARG A 64 -5.85 21.19 5.75
C ARG A 64 -6.40 21.85 7.02
N ASP A 65 -5.97 23.09 7.29
CA ASP A 65 -6.39 23.81 8.49
C ASP A 65 -7.90 24.10 8.45
N ARG A 66 -8.44 24.51 7.28
CA ARG A 66 -9.89 24.70 7.10
C ARG A 66 -10.70 23.42 7.27
N VAL A 67 -10.24 22.30 6.72
CA VAL A 67 -10.90 21.01 6.90
C VAL A 67 -10.85 20.60 8.36
N SER A 68 -9.70 20.75 9.03
CA SER A 68 -9.53 20.43 10.46
C SER A 68 -10.48 21.23 11.35
N ASP A 69 -10.59 22.54 11.12
CA ASP A 69 -11.48 23.42 11.90
C ASP A 69 -12.95 22.99 11.79
N VAL A 70 -13.38 22.63 10.57
CA VAL A 70 -14.76 22.23 10.32
C VAL A 70 -15.05 20.81 10.82
N VAL A 71 -14.09 19.89 10.72
CA VAL A 71 -14.24 18.55 11.31
C VAL A 71 -14.34 18.63 12.83
N ALA A 72 -13.60 19.54 13.48
CA ALA A 72 -13.67 19.74 14.92
C ALA A 72 -15.06 20.22 15.41
N SER A 73 -15.80 20.94 14.56
CA SER A 73 -17.13 21.48 14.89
C SER A 73 -18.29 20.50 14.66
N LEU A 74 -18.02 19.35 14.03
CA LEU A 74 -19.02 18.32 13.79
C LEU A 74 -19.55 17.69 15.09
N PRO A 75 -20.80 17.19 15.08
CA PRO A 75 -21.30 16.27 16.09
C PRO A 75 -20.36 15.06 16.24
N GLU A 76 -20.37 14.44 17.42
CA GLU A 76 -19.38 13.41 17.80
C GLU A 76 -19.35 12.21 16.84
N ASP A 77 -20.50 11.70 16.43
CA ASP A 77 -20.61 10.58 15.48
C ASP A 77 -20.04 10.94 14.09
N ALA A 78 -20.40 12.10 13.56
CA ALA A 78 -19.89 12.63 12.30
C ALA A 78 -18.38 12.88 12.35
N ARG A 79 -17.89 13.47 13.44
CA ARG A 79 -16.45 13.73 13.65
C ARG A 79 -15.66 12.42 13.73
N ASN A 80 -16.15 11.43 14.47
CA ASN A 80 -15.51 10.13 14.59
C ASN A 80 -15.43 9.42 13.23
N LEU A 81 -16.50 9.48 12.44
CA LEU A 81 -16.48 8.94 11.07
C LEU A 81 -15.48 9.67 10.17
N SER A 82 -15.42 11.00 10.22
CA SER A 82 -14.44 11.78 9.44
C SER A 82 -13.00 11.43 9.80
N ASN A 83 -12.69 11.27 11.09
CA ASN A 83 -11.35 10.87 11.53
C ASN A 83 -11.01 9.44 11.09
N ALA A 84 -11.96 8.51 11.19
CA ALA A 84 -11.75 7.14 10.73
C ALA A 84 -11.57 7.05 9.20
N PHE A 85 -12.21 7.94 8.45
CA PHE A 85 -11.98 8.06 7.01
C PHE A 85 -10.57 8.56 6.68
N GLU A 86 -10.05 9.53 7.42
CA GLU A 86 -8.66 10.01 7.26
C GLU A 86 -7.64 8.89 7.52
N GLU A 87 -7.81 8.13 8.61
CA GLU A 87 -6.98 6.96 8.91
C GLU A 87 -7.02 5.91 7.79
N LEU A 88 -8.19 5.72 7.18
CA LEU A 88 -8.36 4.82 6.05
C LEU A 88 -7.67 5.33 4.77
N ASP A 89 -7.77 6.64 4.50
CA ASP A 89 -7.12 7.28 3.36
C ASP A 89 -5.59 7.20 3.48
N GLU A 90 -5.03 7.46 4.67
CA GLU A 90 -3.60 7.30 4.95
C GLU A 90 -3.12 5.86 4.70
N LEU A 91 -3.91 4.86 5.08
CA LEU A 91 -3.62 3.45 4.80
C LEU A 91 -3.62 3.17 3.29
N ILE A 92 -4.61 3.69 2.56
CA ILE A 92 -4.71 3.55 1.10
C ILE A 92 -3.51 4.23 0.43
N GLU A 93 -3.13 5.44 0.84
CA GLU A 93 -1.94 6.12 0.35
C GLU A 93 -0.67 5.32 0.64
N LEU A 94 -0.49 4.82 1.86
CA LEU A 94 0.67 4.02 2.25
C LEU A 94 0.81 2.77 1.38
N VAL A 95 -0.30 2.06 1.19
CA VAL A 95 -0.36 0.87 0.35
C VAL A 95 -0.11 1.23 -1.11
N SER A 96 -0.70 2.31 -1.61
CA SER A 96 -0.52 2.77 -2.98
C SER A 96 0.94 3.14 -3.24
N LEU A 97 1.55 3.96 -2.38
CA LEU A 97 2.94 4.39 -2.50
C LEU A 97 3.92 3.22 -2.37
N ARG A 98 3.71 2.32 -1.41
CA ARG A 98 4.62 1.20 -1.20
C ARG A 98 4.44 0.10 -2.24
N VAL A 99 3.22 -0.32 -2.54
CA VAL A 99 2.97 -1.43 -3.47
C VAL A 99 3.15 -0.96 -4.91
N LEU A 100 2.53 0.17 -5.32
CA LEU A 100 2.72 0.68 -6.68
C LEU A 100 4.14 1.21 -6.86
N GLY A 101 4.74 1.84 -5.85
CA GLY A 101 6.14 2.27 -5.93
C GLY A 101 7.09 1.10 -6.16
N GLN A 102 6.88 -0.04 -5.50
CA GLN A 102 7.67 -1.25 -5.72
C GLN A 102 7.38 -1.87 -7.10
N LEU A 103 6.12 -1.91 -7.54
CA LEU A 103 5.76 -2.43 -8.87
C LEU A 103 6.30 -1.56 -10.01
N VAL A 104 6.32 -0.24 -9.84
CA VAL A 104 6.88 0.71 -10.82
C VAL A 104 8.41 0.65 -10.81
N ALA A 105 9.03 0.59 -9.63
CA ALA A 105 10.49 0.55 -9.51
C ALA A 105 11.10 -0.79 -9.98
N TYR A 106 10.40 -1.91 -9.75
CA TYR A 106 10.96 -3.25 -9.95
C TYR A 106 10.19 -4.12 -10.95
N GLY A 107 9.08 -3.63 -11.51
CA GLY A 107 8.22 -4.39 -12.42
C GLY A 107 7.35 -5.42 -11.70
N GLY A 108 6.68 -6.28 -12.48
CA GLY A 108 5.96 -7.43 -11.93
C GLY A 108 6.90 -8.50 -11.40
N PRO A 109 6.48 -9.34 -10.43
CA PRO A 109 7.31 -10.42 -9.94
C PRO A 109 7.60 -11.42 -11.07
N ARG A 110 8.89 -11.76 -11.24
CA ARG A 110 9.30 -12.84 -12.14
C ARG A 110 9.05 -14.19 -11.46
N LEU A 111 8.31 -15.09 -12.11
CA LEU A 111 8.15 -16.45 -11.63
C LEU A 111 9.44 -17.26 -11.85
N LEU A 112 9.87 -17.95 -10.81
CA LEU A 112 10.93 -18.94 -10.84
C LEU A 112 10.30 -20.30 -10.53
N GLN A 113 10.20 -21.14 -11.57
CA GLN A 113 9.63 -22.49 -11.46
C GLN A 113 10.65 -23.51 -10.96
N THR A 114 11.93 -23.27 -11.24
CA THR A 114 13.02 -24.18 -10.89
C THR A 114 14.05 -23.40 -10.09
N VAL A 115 14.16 -23.70 -8.80
CA VAL A 115 15.21 -23.18 -7.91
C VAL A 115 15.69 -24.32 -7.02
N ASP A 116 16.98 -24.29 -6.69
CA ASP A 116 17.62 -25.29 -5.84
C ASP A 116 17.85 -24.74 -4.42
N GLU A 117 18.11 -25.62 -3.46
CA GLU A 117 18.57 -25.28 -2.09
C GLU A 117 17.73 -24.18 -1.40
N VAL A 118 16.40 -24.30 -1.48
CA VAL A 118 15.50 -23.32 -0.87
C VAL A 118 15.47 -23.48 0.65
N GLU A 119 15.94 -22.46 1.36
CA GLU A 119 15.92 -22.39 2.82
C GLU A 119 15.20 -21.14 3.31
N ARG A 120 14.40 -21.26 4.37
CA ARG A 120 13.69 -20.12 4.96
C ARG A 120 14.14 -19.85 6.39
N ALA A 121 14.52 -18.61 6.65
CA ALA A 121 14.82 -18.07 7.96
C ALA A 121 13.93 -16.85 8.26
N GLY A 122 12.79 -17.09 8.89
CA GLY A 122 11.81 -16.05 9.23
C GLY A 122 11.23 -15.37 7.98
N ARG A 123 11.62 -14.10 7.76
CA ARG A 123 11.22 -13.29 6.60
C ARG A 123 12.20 -13.36 5.43
N PHE A 124 13.27 -14.13 5.54
CA PHE A 124 14.26 -14.28 4.47
C PHE A 124 14.21 -15.70 3.90
N VAL A 125 14.40 -15.79 2.59
CA VAL A 125 14.60 -17.04 1.86
C VAL A 125 15.94 -16.99 1.14
N SER A 126 16.72 -18.06 1.26
CA SER A 126 17.91 -18.31 0.45
C SER A 126 17.57 -19.37 -0.59
N PHE A 127 18.09 -19.24 -1.80
CA PHE A 127 17.89 -20.23 -2.88
C PHE A 127 18.98 -20.08 -3.95
N GLN A 128 19.15 -21.12 -4.76
CA GLN A 128 20.01 -21.11 -5.94
C GLN A 128 19.16 -21.08 -7.21
N SER A 129 19.68 -20.43 -8.24
CA SER A 129 19.05 -20.28 -9.55
C SER A 129 20.09 -20.35 -10.66
N ASP A 130 19.73 -20.99 -11.77
CA ASP A 130 20.47 -20.96 -13.04
C ASP A 130 20.18 -19.68 -13.84
N HIS A 131 19.07 -19.02 -13.54
CA HIS A 131 18.72 -17.72 -14.11
C HIS A 131 19.48 -16.58 -13.43
N LEU A 132 19.92 -15.62 -14.25
CA LEU A 132 20.41 -14.33 -13.77
C LEU A 132 19.25 -13.55 -13.15
N ILE A 133 19.44 -13.15 -11.88
CA ILE A 133 18.45 -12.41 -11.08
C ILE A 133 19.16 -11.21 -10.48
N SER A 134 18.70 -9.99 -10.76
CA SER A 134 19.32 -8.79 -10.19
C SER A 134 18.86 -8.56 -8.73
N THR A 135 19.72 -7.90 -7.96
CA THR A 135 19.32 -7.33 -6.67
C THR A 135 18.16 -6.36 -6.87
N SER A 136 17.21 -6.38 -5.95
CA SER A 136 15.93 -5.68 -5.99
C SER A 136 14.89 -6.21 -6.98
N SER A 137 15.17 -7.32 -7.68
CA SER A 137 14.13 -8.01 -8.45
C SER A 137 13.01 -8.52 -7.53
N LEU A 138 11.76 -8.31 -7.93
CA LEU A 138 10.62 -9.01 -7.36
C LEU A 138 10.53 -10.40 -7.98
N ILE A 139 10.43 -11.42 -7.14
CA ILE A 139 10.35 -12.83 -7.56
C ILE A 139 9.19 -13.54 -6.89
N ALA A 140 8.54 -14.43 -7.62
CA ALA A 140 7.65 -15.44 -7.09
C ALA A 140 8.34 -16.79 -7.29
N ILE A 141 8.46 -17.59 -6.24
CA ILE A 141 9.07 -18.92 -6.33
C ILE A 141 7.94 -19.93 -6.16
N ASP A 142 7.82 -20.87 -7.10
CA ASP A 142 6.88 -21.99 -6.96
C ASP A 142 7.42 -23.03 -5.98
N HIS A 143 7.48 -22.66 -4.70
CA HIS A 143 8.00 -23.52 -3.64
C HIS A 143 7.20 -23.34 -2.34
N PRO A 144 6.83 -24.42 -1.62
CA PRO A 144 6.01 -24.33 -0.40
C PRO A 144 6.59 -23.44 0.70
N LEU A 145 7.92 -23.29 0.77
CA LEU A 145 8.57 -22.42 1.74
C LEU A 145 8.46 -20.92 1.40
N VAL A 146 8.08 -20.58 0.17
CA VAL A 146 7.99 -19.20 -0.36
C VAL A 146 6.54 -18.93 -0.77
N PRO A 147 5.62 -18.78 0.21
CA PRO A 147 4.20 -18.64 -0.09
C PRO A 147 3.84 -17.26 -0.67
N ASP A 148 4.77 -16.30 -0.64
CA ASP A 148 4.58 -14.90 -1.00
C ASP A 148 5.66 -14.43 -1.99
N VAL A 149 5.45 -13.28 -2.63
CA VAL A 149 6.49 -12.60 -3.41
C VAL A 149 7.65 -12.21 -2.50
N ALA A 150 8.87 -12.33 -3.00
CA ALA A 150 10.07 -11.89 -2.33
C ALA A 150 10.81 -10.82 -3.15
N VAL A 151 11.51 -9.92 -2.46
CA VAL A 151 12.46 -8.99 -3.08
C VAL A 151 13.87 -9.48 -2.86
N VAL A 152 14.65 -9.62 -3.92
CA VAL A 152 16.04 -10.09 -3.84
C VAL A 152 16.88 -9.02 -3.18
N THR A 153 17.50 -9.34 -2.05
CA THR A 153 18.31 -8.38 -1.28
C THR A 153 19.81 -8.62 -1.46
N GLU A 154 20.23 -9.86 -1.71
CA GLU A 154 21.62 -10.23 -1.91
C GLU A 154 21.73 -11.24 -3.07
N MET A 155 22.81 -11.15 -3.83
CA MET A 155 23.16 -12.08 -4.92
C MET A 155 24.66 -12.36 -4.86
N GLY A 156 25.02 -13.64 -5.03
CA GLY A 156 26.37 -14.11 -5.30
C GLY A 156 26.37 -15.03 -6.52
N TRP A 157 27.51 -15.13 -7.18
CA TRP A 157 27.72 -16.03 -8.32
C TRP A 157 28.96 -16.87 -8.04
N TYR A 158 28.88 -18.16 -8.35
CA TYR A 158 30.00 -19.08 -8.26
C TYR A 158 29.85 -20.17 -9.32
N PHE A 159 30.94 -20.89 -9.57
CA PHE A 159 30.95 -22.01 -10.48
C PHE A 159 30.95 -23.30 -9.67
N ARG A 160 30.07 -24.24 -10.02
CA ARG A 160 30.15 -25.62 -9.52
C ARG A 160 31.40 -26.29 -10.11
N GLU A 161 31.85 -27.38 -9.49
CA GLU A 161 32.99 -28.18 -10.00
C GLU A 161 32.76 -28.71 -11.42
N THR A 162 31.49 -28.83 -11.84
CA THR A 162 31.05 -29.18 -13.20
C THR A 162 31.28 -28.08 -14.24
N GLY A 163 31.66 -26.86 -13.81
CA GLY A 163 31.83 -25.69 -14.67
C GLY A 163 30.55 -24.88 -14.89
N GLU A 164 29.42 -25.32 -14.33
CA GLU A 164 28.14 -24.61 -14.39
C GLU A 164 28.15 -23.38 -13.47
N SER A 165 27.70 -22.24 -13.99
CA SER A 165 27.50 -21.04 -13.20
C SER A 165 26.18 -21.11 -12.42
N VAL A 166 26.23 -20.81 -11.13
CA VAL A 166 25.06 -20.77 -10.25
C VAL A 166 24.97 -19.42 -9.57
N VAL A 167 23.75 -18.91 -9.49
CA VAL A 167 23.44 -17.70 -8.74
C VAL A 167 22.86 -18.10 -7.40
N SER A 168 23.53 -17.73 -6.31
CA SER A 168 22.98 -17.79 -4.96
C SER A 168 22.27 -16.48 -4.64
N CYS A 169 21.01 -16.57 -4.24
CA CYS A 169 20.18 -15.43 -3.91
C CYS A 169 19.72 -15.51 -2.46
N LYS A 170 19.59 -14.33 -1.84
CA LYS A 170 18.80 -14.15 -0.62
C LYS A 170 17.74 -13.10 -0.91
N ALA A 171 16.50 -13.44 -0.59
CA ALA A 171 15.36 -12.57 -0.80
C ALA A 171 14.57 -12.38 0.49
N LYS A 172 13.95 -11.22 0.64
CA LYS A 172 13.06 -10.88 1.74
C LYS A 172 11.62 -11.06 1.30
N LEU A 173 10.88 -11.90 2.01
CA LEU A 173 9.44 -12.08 1.80
C LEU A 173 8.70 -10.76 2.04
N LEU A 174 7.77 -10.48 1.15
CA LEU A 174 6.76 -9.44 1.27
C LEU A 174 5.47 -10.11 1.76
N PRO A 175 5.15 -10.07 3.06
CA PRO A 175 4.03 -10.83 3.60
C PRO A 175 2.72 -10.44 2.94
N ASN A 176 1.85 -11.43 2.69
CA ASN A 176 0.52 -11.27 2.09
C ASN A 176 0.53 -10.72 0.65
N SER A 177 1.69 -10.64 0.02
CA SER A 177 1.83 -10.09 -1.34
C SER A 177 1.22 -10.99 -2.41
N LYS A 178 1.13 -12.30 -2.20
CA LYS A 178 0.47 -13.21 -3.17
C LYS A 178 -1.02 -12.90 -3.35
N LEU A 179 -1.67 -12.35 -2.33
CA LEU A 179 -3.04 -11.86 -2.43
C LEU A 179 -3.13 -10.63 -3.36
N LEU A 180 -2.07 -9.83 -3.44
CA LEU A 180 -2.07 -8.58 -4.19
C LEU A 180 -1.85 -8.81 -5.69
N THR A 181 -1.14 -9.87 -6.05
CA THR A 181 -0.64 -10.04 -7.41
C THR A 181 -1.60 -10.74 -8.36
N ASN A 182 -2.70 -11.39 -7.90
CA ASN A 182 -3.67 -12.15 -8.73
C ASN A 182 -2.98 -12.94 -9.88
N TRP A 183 -1.77 -13.42 -9.63
CA TRP A 183 -0.88 -13.83 -10.70
C TRP A 183 -1.19 -15.29 -11.00
N VAL A 184 -1.87 -15.53 -12.12
CA VAL A 184 -2.11 -16.85 -12.69
C VAL A 184 -0.90 -17.14 -13.57
N PRO A 185 -0.12 -18.22 -13.32
CA PRO A 185 0.87 -18.66 -14.28
C PRO A 185 0.13 -19.11 -15.54
N ASP A 186 0.52 -18.58 -16.70
CA ASP A 186 0.16 -19.18 -17.99
C ASP A 186 0.70 -20.62 -18.08
#